data_AF-A0A2S6GVV7-F1
#
_entry.id   AF-A0A2S6GVV7-F1
#
_cell.length_a   1.000
_cell.length_b   1.000
_cell.length_c   1.000
_cell.angle_alpha   90.00
_cell.angle_beta   90.00
_cell.angle_gamma   90.00
#
_symmetry.space_group_name_H-M   'P 1'
#
loop_
_entity.id
_entity.type
_entity.pdbx_description
1 polymer ?
#
loop_
_entity_poly.entity_id
_entity_poly.type
_entity_poly.pdbx_seq_one_letter_code
_entity_poly.pdbx_strand_id
1 'polypeptide(L)'
;MSETNRTTWDFLADTYWYVTYPDLPALQFSPDDNVLTWKGDQTVWHISGYKNGYFWGVSSALLFDQGEHNSKHSGSPRQWSLLGTVTADGQVQITFIRSGRREDAIITGFGRMSKIGEQWVFQMQMSTSSSGNQTLHWANMMQTKEGEASWDQLPGVNYSVPSMLEGASYPQFADA
;
A
#
# COMPACT_ATOMS: atom_id res chain seq x y z
N MET A 1 28.83 3.24 -4.19
CA MET A 1 27.53 3.84 -4.59
C MET A 1 27.72 5.35 -4.57
N SER A 2 27.38 6.06 -5.66
CA SER A 2 27.48 7.53 -5.73
C SER A 2 26.27 8.21 -5.08
N GLU A 3 26.37 9.52 -4.78
CA GLU A 3 25.22 10.32 -4.28
C GLU A 3 24.03 10.31 -5.25
N THR A 4 24.31 10.35 -6.56
CA THR A 4 23.29 10.24 -7.64
C THR A 4 22.45 8.98 -7.58
N ASN A 5 22.98 7.88 -7.04
CA ASN A 5 22.24 6.62 -6.90
C ASN A 5 21.21 6.67 -5.75
N ARG A 6 21.36 7.62 -4.82
CA ARG A 6 20.48 7.76 -3.64
C ARG A 6 19.36 8.77 -3.86
N THR A 7 19.45 9.61 -4.89
CA THR A 7 18.44 10.61 -5.29
C THR A 7 17.62 10.17 -6.50
N THR A 8 17.89 8.99 -7.07
CA THR A 8 17.19 8.45 -8.25
C THR A 8 15.65 8.43 -8.09
N TRP A 9 15.18 8.25 -6.85
CA TRP A 9 13.76 8.11 -6.53
C TRP A 9 13.20 9.31 -5.74
N ASP A 10 13.85 10.48 -5.79
CA ASP A 10 13.38 11.70 -5.11
C ASP A 10 11.93 12.07 -5.49
N PHE A 11 11.49 11.70 -6.70
CA PHE A 11 10.13 11.95 -7.17
C PHE A 11 9.05 11.20 -6.38
N LEU A 12 9.40 10.24 -5.53
CA LEU A 12 8.44 9.51 -4.69
C LEU A 12 7.85 10.40 -3.58
N ALA A 13 8.51 11.49 -3.20
CA ALA A 13 7.96 12.40 -2.21
C ALA A 13 6.67 13.08 -2.70
N ASP A 14 5.68 13.17 -1.83
CA ASP A 14 4.35 13.74 -2.08
C ASP A 14 3.62 13.06 -3.25
N THR A 15 3.60 11.72 -3.23
CA THR A 15 2.94 10.92 -4.26
C THR A 15 1.94 9.92 -3.68
N TYR A 16 0.84 9.72 -4.41
CA TYR A 16 -0.24 8.82 -4.02
C TYR A 16 -0.26 7.61 -4.93
N TRP A 17 -0.48 6.44 -4.35
CA TRP A 17 -0.43 5.17 -5.06
C TRP A 17 -1.64 4.34 -4.68
N TYR A 18 -2.21 3.59 -5.63
CA TYR A 18 -3.37 2.75 -5.37
C TYR A 18 -3.27 1.39 -6.09
N VAL A 19 -3.90 0.38 -5.50
CA VAL A 19 -4.08 -0.94 -6.13
C VAL A 19 -5.11 -0.82 -7.25
N THR A 20 -4.75 -1.29 -8.44
CA THR A 20 -5.63 -1.29 -9.61
C THR A 20 -6.62 -2.45 -9.59
N TYR A 21 -7.69 -2.37 -10.39
CA TYR A 21 -8.75 -3.39 -10.43
C TYR A 21 -8.24 -4.83 -10.66
N PRO A 22 -7.34 -5.10 -11.64
CA PRO A 22 -6.82 -6.46 -11.86
C PRO A 22 -6.05 -7.03 -10.67
N ASP A 23 -5.54 -6.14 -9.82
CA ASP A 23 -4.65 -6.47 -8.71
C ASP A 23 -5.39 -6.47 -7.36
N LEU A 24 -6.71 -6.28 -7.33
CA LEU A 24 -7.51 -6.39 -6.11
C LEU A 24 -7.51 -7.78 -5.45
N PRO A 25 -7.42 -8.91 -6.18
CA PRO A 25 -7.43 -10.23 -5.56
C PRO A 25 -6.27 -10.46 -4.59
N ALA A 26 -6.60 -10.78 -3.33
CA ALA A 26 -5.66 -11.19 -2.29
C ALA A 26 -6.04 -12.59 -1.77
N LEU A 27 -5.04 -13.40 -1.43
CA LEU A 27 -5.24 -14.76 -0.94
C LEU A 27 -5.12 -14.77 0.59
N GLN A 28 -6.19 -15.18 1.28
CA GLN A 28 -6.19 -15.33 2.72
C GLN A 28 -6.20 -16.81 3.11
N PHE A 29 -5.34 -17.16 4.07
CA PHE A 29 -5.30 -18.46 4.73
C PHE A 29 -5.80 -18.33 6.17
N SER A 30 -6.81 -19.14 6.53
CA SER A 30 -7.25 -19.38 7.90
C SER A 30 -6.59 -20.66 8.41
N PRO A 31 -5.59 -20.60 9.32
CA PRO A 31 -4.93 -21.79 9.85
C PRO A 31 -5.86 -22.65 10.71
N ASP A 32 -6.78 -22.02 11.44
CA ASP A 32 -7.71 -22.71 12.35
C ASP A 32 -8.66 -23.62 11.56
N ASP A 33 -9.14 -23.15 10.41
CA ASP A 33 -10.03 -23.93 9.52
C ASP A 33 -9.26 -24.70 8.43
N ASN A 34 -7.97 -24.39 8.25
CA ASN A 34 -7.13 -24.84 7.14
C ASN A 34 -7.76 -24.56 5.76
N VAL A 35 -8.29 -23.34 5.57
CA VAL A 35 -8.99 -22.91 4.36
C VAL A 35 -8.28 -21.74 3.68
N LEU A 36 -8.24 -21.77 2.35
CA LEU A 36 -7.83 -20.66 1.50
C LEU A 36 -9.05 -19.96 0.90
N THR A 37 -9.10 -18.63 1.02
CA THR A 37 -10.22 -17.81 0.55
C THR A 37 -9.68 -16.60 -0.22
N TRP A 38 -10.29 -16.32 -1.38
CA TRP A 38 -10.03 -15.09 -2.12
C TRP A 38 -10.75 -13.91 -1.48
N LYS A 39 -10.02 -12.81 -1.31
CA LYS A 39 -10.52 -11.52 -0.83
C LYS A 39 -10.24 -10.45 -1.88
N GLY A 40 -10.92 -9.33 -1.77
CA GLY A 40 -10.49 -8.08 -2.40
C GLY A 40 -9.74 -7.24 -1.38
N ASP A 41 -8.62 -6.64 -1.79
CA ASP A 41 -7.84 -5.71 -0.99
C ASP A 41 -7.64 -4.42 -1.80
N GLN A 42 -8.42 -3.38 -1.42
CA GLN A 42 -8.14 -2.04 -1.91
C GLN A 42 -7.20 -1.36 -0.93
N THR A 43 -6.00 -1.08 -1.42
CA THR A 43 -4.98 -0.33 -0.68
C THR A 43 -4.64 0.98 -1.39
N VAL A 44 -4.38 2.02 -0.59
CA VAL A 44 -3.87 3.33 -1.00
C VAL A 44 -2.68 3.70 -0.13
N TRP A 45 -1.62 4.22 -0.75
CA TRP A 45 -0.48 4.82 -0.06
C TRP A 45 -0.40 6.31 -0.37
N HIS A 46 0.04 7.08 0.61
CA HIS A 46 0.63 8.40 0.38
C HIS A 46 2.06 8.35 0.89
N ILE A 47 3.03 8.53 -0.01
CA ILE A 47 4.43 8.68 0.32
C ILE A 47 4.68 10.16 0.57
N SER A 48 4.69 10.58 1.83
CA SER A 48 4.81 11.99 2.22
C SER A 48 6.24 12.51 2.17
N GLY A 49 7.23 11.62 2.12
CA GLY A 49 8.62 12.04 2.08
C GLY A 49 9.58 10.97 1.60
N TYR A 50 10.72 11.44 1.11
CA TYR A 50 11.82 10.63 0.61
C TYR A 50 13.15 11.27 1.01
N LYS A 51 14.14 10.44 1.36
CA LYS A 51 15.54 10.87 1.52
C LYS A 51 16.48 9.68 1.39
N ASN A 52 17.48 9.79 0.52
CA ASN A 52 18.61 8.87 0.43
C ASN A 52 18.25 7.37 0.25
N GLY A 53 17.22 7.06 -0.53
CA GLY A 53 16.74 5.69 -0.71
C GLY A 53 15.80 5.19 0.39
N TYR A 54 15.39 6.07 1.31
CA TYR A 54 14.35 5.81 2.29
C TYR A 54 13.12 6.65 1.96
N PHE A 55 11.94 6.11 2.19
CA PHE A 55 10.68 6.83 2.04
C PHE A 55 9.72 6.47 3.17
N TRP A 56 8.81 7.38 3.46
CA TRP A 56 7.86 7.23 4.55
C TRP A 56 6.54 7.90 4.21
N GLY A 57 5.50 7.52 4.94
CA GLY A 57 4.17 8.09 4.79
C GLY A 57 3.13 7.24 5.47
N VAL A 58 2.00 7.05 4.81
CA VAL A 58 0.85 6.30 5.35
C VAL A 58 0.29 5.34 4.32
N SER A 59 -0.39 4.32 4.82
CA SER A 59 -1.26 3.47 4.02
C SER A 59 -2.64 3.34 4.63
N SER A 60 -3.61 3.10 3.77
CA SER A 60 -4.95 2.72 4.11
C SER A 60 -5.38 1.51 3.31
N ALA A 61 -5.92 0.49 3.97
CA ALA A 61 -6.40 -0.72 3.29
C ALA A 61 -7.79 -1.13 3.79
N LEU A 62 -8.62 -1.59 2.85
CA LEU A 62 -9.90 -2.23 3.14
C LEU A 62 -9.92 -3.61 2.50
N LEU A 63 -9.94 -4.65 3.35
CA LEU A 63 -10.12 -6.04 2.95
C LEU A 63 -11.62 -6.37 2.96
N PHE A 64 -12.11 -7.03 1.92
CA PHE A 64 -13.51 -7.40 1.75
C PHE A 64 -13.65 -8.78 1.09
N ASP A 65 -14.80 -9.42 1.28
CA ASP A 65 -15.14 -10.65 0.56
C ASP A 65 -15.30 -10.36 -0.93
N GLN A 66 -14.82 -11.24 -1.81
CA GLN A 66 -15.21 -11.17 -3.22
C GLN A 66 -16.69 -11.56 -3.35
N GLY A 67 -17.59 -10.60 -3.15
CA GLY A 67 -19.01 -10.68 -3.47
C GLY A 67 -19.29 -10.27 -4.92
N GLU A 68 -20.58 -10.24 -5.30
CA GLU A 68 -21.05 -9.98 -6.67
C GLU A 68 -20.23 -8.90 -7.39
N HIS A 69 -19.76 -9.26 -8.58
CA HIS A 69 -18.70 -8.61 -9.38
C HIS A 69 -18.80 -7.10 -9.67
N ASN A 70 -19.79 -6.38 -9.12
CA ASN A 70 -20.09 -4.99 -9.44
C ASN A 70 -20.51 -4.11 -8.23
N SER A 71 -20.54 -4.63 -7.00
CA SER A 71 -20.82 -3.81 -5.81
C SER A 71 -19.52 -3.26 -5.22
N LYS A 72 -19.39 -1.93 -5.18
CA LYS A 72 -18.32 -1.27 -4.44
C LYS A 72 -18.51 -1.52 -2.94
N HIS A 73 -17.49 -2.04 -2.28
CA HIS A 73 -17.57 -2.39 -0.87
C HIS A 73 -17.43 -1.14 0.02
N SER A 74 -18.18 -1.14 1.13
CA SER A 74 -18.11 -0.14 2.19
C SER A 74 -17.69 -0.81 3.49
N GLY A 75 -16.96 -0.08 4.32
CA GLY A 75 -16.38 -0.57 5.57
C GLY A 75 -15.27 0.37 6.02
N SER A 76 -14.85 0.30 7.28
CA SER A 76 -13.83 1.22 7.79
C SER A 76 -12.43 0.80 7.31
N PRO A 77 -11.75 1.62 6.50
CA PRO A 77 -10.37 1.35 6.13
C PRO A 77 -9.48 1.35 7.37
N ARG A 78 -8.47 0.48 7.36
CA ARG A 78 -7.47 0.42 8.41
C ARG A 78 -6.27 1.24 7.97
N GLN A 79 -5.68 2.01 8.87
CA GLN A 79 -4.57 2.92 8.60
C GLN A 79 -3.28 2.41 9.23
N TRP A 80 -2.15 2.63 8.55
CA TRP A 80 -0.81 2.36 9.06
C TRP A 80 0.16 3.46 8.67
N SER A 81 1.21 3.62 9.48
CA SER A 81 2.42 4.32 9.05
C SER A 81 3.23 3.41 8.14
N LEU A 82 3.76 3.97 7.06
CA LEU A 82 4.60 3.30 6.09
C LEU A 82 6.06 3.75 6.30
N LEU A 83 6.99 2.79 6.32
CA LEU A 83 8.42 3.03 6.22
C LEU A 83 9.01 2.06 5.19
N GLY A 84 9.71 2.61 4.19
CA GLY A 84 10.27 1.82 3.10
C GLY A 84 11.67 2.25 2.71
N THR A 85 12.33 1.37 1.96
CA THR A 85 13.58 1.64 1.26
C THR A 85 13.47 1.21 -0.18
N VAL A 86 14.15 1.95 -1.05
CA VAL A 86 14.32 1.63 -2.46
C VAL A 86 15.80 1.76 -2.83
N THR A 87 16.36 0.70 -3.41
CA THR A 87 17.74 0.70 -3.91
C THR A 87 17.84 1.45 -5.25
N ALA A 88 19.05 1.80 -5.66
CA ALA A 88 19.27 2.51 -6.93
C ALA A 88 18.78 1.74 -8.16
N ASP A 89 18.83 0.40 -8.12
CA ASP A 89 18.30 -0.51 -9.14
C ASP A 89 16.81 -0.82 -8.96
N GLY A 90 16.15 -0.18 -7.97
CA GLY A 90 14.72 -0.20 -7.79
C GLY A 90 14.18 -1.36 -6.96
N GLN A 91 14.99 -2.12 -6.21
CA GLN A 91 14.47 -3.10 -5.24
C GLN A 91 13.82 -2.36 -4.08
N VAL A 92 12.64 -2.80 -3.67
CA VAL A 92 11.81 -2.15 -2.65
C VAL A 92 11.56 -3.10 -1.49
N GLN A 93 11.69 -2.58 -0.27
CA GLN A 93 11.19 -3.21 0.94
C GLN A 93 10.36 -2.18 1.73
N ILE A 94 9.19 -2.58 2.21
CA ILE A 94 8.29 -1.72 3.00
C ILE A 94 7.82 -2.46 4.24
N THR A 95 7.75 -1.74 5.36
CA THR A 95 7.09 -2.18 6.59
C THR A 95 5.94 -1.24 6.92
N PHE A 96 4.80 -1.80 7.32
CA PHE A 96 3.65 -1.03 7.77
C PHE A 96 3.43 -1.25 9.26
N ILE A 97 3.32 -0.16 9.98
CA ILE A 97 3.34 -0.13 11.44
C ILE A 97 2.05 0.54 11.91
N ARG A 98 1.33 -0.14 12.79
CA ARG A 98 0.12 0.43 13.40
C ARG A 98 0.48 1.13 14.70
N SER A 99 -0.13 2.29 14.94
CA SER A 99 0.02 2.98 16.22
C SER A 99 -0.72 2.23 17.33
N GLY A 100 -0.09 2.11 18.50
CA GLY A 100 -0.79 1.82 19.75
C GLY A 100 -0.68 0.41 20.33
N ARG A 101 -0.21 -0.63 19.63
CA ARG A 101 0.02 -1.96 20.23
C ARG A 101 1.18 -2.71 19.58
N ARG A 102 2.07 -3.27 20.41
CA ARG A 102 3.26 -4.06 20.00
C ARG A 102 2.91 -5.44 19.38
N GLU A 103 1.64 -5.81 19.46
CA GLU A 103 1.07 -7.11 19.05
C GLU A 103 0.32 -7.02 17.70
N ASP A 104 0.23 -5.83 17.10
CA ASP A 104 -0.47 -5.64 15.84
C ASP A 104 0.38 -6.07 14.64
N ALA A 105 -0.29 -6.64 13.64
CA ALA A 105 0.24 -7.12 12.37
C ALA A 105 1.38 -6.26 11.82
N ILE A 106 2.62 -6.77 11.83
CA ILE A 106 3.70 -6.19 11.02
C ILE A 106 3.48 -6.68 9.60
N ILE A 107 3.02 -5.77 8.74
CA ILE A 107 2.94 -6.05 7.31
C ILE A 107 4.33 -5.80 6.74
N THR A 108 4.87 -6.80 6.05
CA THR A 108 6.12 -6.64 5.30
C THR A 108 5.85 -6.84 3.81
N GLY A 109 6.40 -5.94 3.02
CA GLY A 109 6.33 -5.93 1.57
C GLY A 109 7.69 -6.01 0.93
N PHE A 110 7.81 -6.79 -0.13
CA PHE A 110 8.99 -6.85 -0.99
C PHE A 110 8.57 -6.67 -2.43
N GLY A 111 9.39 -6.00 -3.22
CA GLY A 111 9.07 -5.77 -4.60
C GLY A 111 10.09 -4.92 -5.31
N ARG A 112 9.64 -4.23 -6.35
CA ARG A 112 10.49 -3.36 -7.14
C ARG A 112 9.73 -2.21 -7.78
N MET A 113 10.44 -1.13 -8.03
CA MET A 113 10.04 -0.13 -9.02
C MET A 113 10.14 -0.75 -10.41
N SER A 114 9.07 -0.61 -11.18
CA SER A 114 8.99 -1.07 -12.58
C SER A 114 8.20 -0.08 -13.41
N LYS A 115 8.17 -0.28 -14.73
CA LYS A 115 7.32 0.50 -15.62
C LYS A 115 6.27 -0.38 -16.28
N ILE A 116 5.04 0.12 -16.33
CA ILE A 116 3.99 -0.37 -17.22
C ILE A 116 3.73 0.75 -18.23
N GLY A 117 4.15 0.53 -19.48
CA GLY A 117 4.28 1.62 -20.45
C GLY A 117 5.31 2.65 -19.98
N GLU A 118 4.91 3.91 -19.86
CA GLU A 118 5.77 4.99 -19.39
C GLU A 118 5.61 5.30 -17.89
N GLN A 119 4.62 4.70 -17.23
CA GLN A 119 4.26 4.99 -15.84
C GLN A 119 5.03 4.09 -14.88
N TRP A 120 5.59 4.69 -13.83
CA TRP A 120 6.19 3.95 -12.73
C TRP A 120 5.13 3.24 -11.92
N VAL A 121 5.46 2.03 -11.45
CA VAL A 121 4.64 1.21 -10.58
C VAL A 121 5.49 0.61 -9.47
N PHE A 122 4.90 0.45 -8.29
CA PHE A 122 5.43 -0.48 -7.30
C PHE A 122 4.84 -1.85 -7.58
N GLN A 123 5.65 -2.78 -8.07
CA GLN A 123 5.28 -4.19 -8.20
C GLN A 123 5.64 -4.91 -6.91
N MET A 124 4.65 -5.26 -6.09
CA MET A 124 4.86 -5.64 -4.69
C MET A 124 4.18 -6.96 -4.34
N GLN A 125 4.81 -7.70 -3.44
CA GLN A 125 4.23 -8.81 -2.69
C GLN A 125 4.16 -8.42 -1.22
N MET A 126 2.97 -8.51 -0.65
CA MET A 126 2.64 -8.13 0.70
C MET A 126 2.23 -9.36 1.51
N SER A 127 2.67 -9.41 2.76
CA SER A 127 2.29 -10.43 3.74
C SER A 127 1.81 -9.76 5.02
N THR A 128 0.59 -10.10 5.43
CA THR A 128 -0.09 -9.54 6.61
C THR A 128 -0.66 -10.64 7.48
N SER A 129 -0.23 -10.71 8.74
CA SER A 129 -0.83 -11.60 9.74
C SER A 129 -1.79 -10.80 10.64
N SER A 130 -3.11 -11.00 10.50
CA SER A 130 -4.12 -10.30 11.31
C SER A 130 -5.13 -11.28 11.86
N SER A 131 -5.38 -11.21 13.18
CA SER A 131 -6.46 -11.97 13.83
C SER A 131 -6.39 -13.48 13.57
N GLY A 132 -5.19 -14.06 13.58
CA GLY A 132 -4.97 -15.49 13.30
C GLY A 132 -4.88 -15.85 11.82
N ASN A 133 -5.34 -14.99 10.91
CA ASN A 133 -5.27 -15.23 9.47
C ASN A 133 -3.99 -14.66 8.85
N GLN A 134 -3.52 -15.32 7.80
CA GLN A 134 -2.43 -14.85 6.96
C GLN A 134 -2.99 -14.40 5.61
N THR A 135 -2.71 -13.16 5.21
CA THR A 135 -3.11 -12.64 3.89
C THR A 135 -1.86 -12.37 3.06
N LEU A 136 -1.86 -12.85 1.83
CA LEU A 136 -0.86 -12.59 0.80
C LEU A 136 -1.50 -11.79 -0.32
N HIS A 137 -0.84 -10.73 -0.76
CA HIS A 137 -1.36 -9.87 -1.81
C HIS A 137 -0.23 -9.48 -2.77
N TRP A 138 -0.41 -9.78 -4.05
CA TRP A 138 0.45 -9.29 -5.12
C TRP A 138 -0.28 -8.18 -5.85
N ALA A 139 0.38 -7.03 -6.04
CA ALA A 139 -0.23 -5.91 -6.74
C ALA A 139 0.81 -5.04 -7.44
N ASN A 140 0.39 -4.42 -8.54
CA ASN A 140 1.01 -3.20 -9.06
C ASN A 140 0.26 -2.02 -8.47
N MET A 141 0.97 -1.21 -7.68
CA MET A 141 0.45 0.07 -7.25
C MET A 141 0.78 1.10 -8.33
N MET A 142 -0.26 1.73 -8.88
CA MET A 142 -0.13 2.82 -9.84
C MET A 142 -0.16 4.15 -9.12
N GLN A 143 0.61 5.12 -9.60
CA GLN A 143 0.51 6.48 -9.10
C GLN A 143 -0.84 7.11 -9.51
N THR A 144 -1.41 7.94 -8.64
CA THR A 144 -2.54 8.80 -8.98
C THR A 144 -2.42 10.19 -8.32
N LYS A 145 -3.26 11.13 -8.74
CA LYS A 145 -3.30 12.52 -8.25
C LYS A 145 -4.66 13.16 -8.51
N GLU A 146 -4.89 14.29 -7.85
CA GLU A 146 -6.08 15.13 -8.04
C GLU A 146 -6.35 15.42 -9.54
N GLY A 147 -7.63 15.29 -9.91
CA GLY A 147 -8.11 15.44 -11.28
C GLY A 147 -8.12 14.15 -12.11
N GLU A 148 -7.59 13.04 -11.59
CA GLU A 148 -7.70 11.73 -12.22
C GLU A 148 -8.90 10.93 -11.70
N ALA A 149 -9.50 10.08 -12.55
CA ALA A 149 -10.66 9.29 -12.15
C ALA A 149 -10.38 8.36 -10.94
N SER A 150 -9.15 7.84 -10.83
CA SER A 150 -8.71 7.00 -9.71
C SER A 150 -8.52 7.77 -8.40
N TRP A 151 -8.37 9.08 -8.46
CA TRP A 151 -8.32 9.95 -7.28
C TRP A 151 -9.71 10.10 -6.66
N ASP A 152 -10.71 10.35 -7.51
CA ASP A 152 -12.08 10.57 -7.06
C ASP A 152 -12.79 9.26 -6.71
N GLN A 153 -12.38 8.15 -7.31
CA GLN A 153 -13.03 6.86 -7.13
C GLN A 153 -12.07 5.68 -7.28
N LEU A 154 -11.84 4.97 -6.18
CA LEU A 154 -11.06 3.74 -6.16
C LEU A 154 -11.83 2.56 -6.80
N PRO A 155 -11.12 1.60 -7.43
CA PRO A 155 -11.76 0.54 -8.21
C PRO A 155 -12.48 -0.54 -7.39
N GLY A 156 -12.03 -0.85 -6.17
CA GLY A 156 -12.60 -1.93 -5.35
C GLY A 156 -13.65 -1.51 -4.33
N VAL A 157 -13.74 -0.21 -4.02
CA VAL A 157 -14.47 0.31 -2.85
C VAL A 157 -15.12 1.65 -3.15
N ASN A 158 -16.08 2.06 -2.32
CA ASN A 158 -16.77 3.35 -2.49
C ASN A 158 -16.03 4.51 -1.78
N TYR A 159 -14.74 4.69 -2.07
CA TYR A 159 -13.90 5.75 -1.52
C TYR A 159 -13.16 6.50 -2.63
N SER A 160 -12.91 7.79 -2.39
CA SER A 160 -11.88 8.56 -3.09
C SER A 160 -10.54 8.37 -2.35
N VAL A 161 -9.42 8.75 -2.96
CA VAL A 161 -8.11 8.72 -2.29
C VAL A 161 -8.12 9.55 -1.00
N PRO A 162 -8.60 10.81 -0.99
CA PRO A 162 -8.69 11.59 0.25
C PRO A 162 -9.55 10.94 1.35
N SER A 163 -10.72 10.40 1.01
CA SER A 163 -11.58 9.78 2.02
C SER A 163 -11.04 8.44 2.52
N MET A 164 -10.32 7.70 1.67
CA MET A 164 -9.61 6.48 2.07
C MET A 164 -8.48 6.77 3.05
N LEU A 165 -7.82 7.93 2.96
CA LEU A 165 -6.71 8.36 3.83
C LEU A 165 -7.17 9.22 5.03
N GLU A 166 -8.47 9.44 5.19
CA GLU A 166 -9.01 10.23 6.29
C GLU A 166 -8.62 9.63 7.65
N GLY A 167 -8.09 10.47 8.56
CA GLY A 167 -7.64 10.06 9.89
C GLY A 167 -6.27 9.38 9.94
N ALA A 168 -5.55 9.27 8.81
CA ALA A 168 -4.19 8.74 8.80
C ALA A 168 -3.22 9.62 9.62
N SER A 169 -2.31 8.98 10.35
CA SER A 169 -1.28 9.65 11.16
C SER A 169 0.08 9.54 10.49
N TYR A 170 0.61 10.67 10.04
CA TYR A 170 1.86 10.74 9.28
C TYR A 170 3.09 10.66 10.19
N PRO A 171 4.11 9.85 9.84
CA PRO A 171 5.40 9.87 10.50
C PRO A 171 6.01 11.27 10.50
N GLN A 172 6.53 11.69 11.64
CA GLN A 172 7.25 12.96 11.81
C GLN A 172 8.69 12.66 12.23
N PHE A 173 9.64 13.46 11.77
CA PHE A 173 10.94 13.51 12.43
C PHE A 173 10.79 14.20 13.77
N ALA A 174 11.53 13.75 14.78
CA ALA A 174 11.69 14.57 15.97
C ALA A 174 12.32 15.90 15.53
N ASP A 175 11.78 17.02 16.02
CA ASP A 175 12.44 18.31 15.87
C ASP A 175 13.88 18.17 16.36
N ALA A 176 14.82 18.62 15.54
CA ALA A 176 16.26 18.53 15.80
C ALA A 176 16.69 19.43 16.97
#